data_AF-A0A3B9K9K0-F1
#
_entry.id   AF-A0A3B9K9K0-F1
#
_cell.length_a   1.000
_cell.length_b   1.000
_cell.length_c   1.000
_cell.angle_alpha   90.00
_cell.angle_beta   90.00
_cell.angle_gamma   90.00
#
_symmetry.space_group_name_H-M   'P 1'
#
loop_
_entity.id
_entity.type
_entity.pdbx_description
1 polymer ?
#
loop_
_entity_poly.entity_id
_entity_poly.type
_entity_poly.pdbx_seq_one_letter_code
_entity_poly.pdbx_strand_id
1 'polypeptide(L)'
;MKNRTIIRRIGTLALAAVMAAAMPFSVLAEGPGSGNGTQTAQPMQVSASANAANVEKPSIAAQGAALYDATHGVFLFEKNGDTRFYPASITKVMTALLAAENLDMNSTVTFSRSAVTNLETAAVTLHVQEGETFQVKDLMYGLWLKSANEIANGLAEAVAGSVPAFADKMNQKAASLGCTHTNFVNPNGLNNASHMTTARDMALITAAAFNNSLVRQVAGTLHYSFPASPSVPEVRNLTMGHKMLNPGNSQYYEGFIGGKTGYTSKAGNTLVSVAERGGVRLVAVILKSSATHYADTKKLFDYGFAVTGASGGTPAVPETAAQSETAAVQETAAAQEPRPEAGSAPVTVTEGPGAGSAGAVQETAAAAVPESTAAAETVSSGKTGWEETAEGWKYRKADGSYAKDEELLIKEKYYIFDSNAVMLKGWNYARGSWRYYGGNGDMKSSRWIETNGMWYYVTEDGSLLVNGTSPDGYKVDANGVWIK
;
A
#
# COMPACT_ATOMS: atom_id res chain seq x y z
N MET A 1 37.85 -75.26 -3.24
CA MET A 1 39.18 -74.87 -2.69
C MET A 1 39.37 -73.39 -3.01
N LYS A 2 39.87 -72.49 -2.14
CA LYS A 2 40.28 -72.60 -0.72
C LYS A 2 39.56 -71.49 0.09
N ASN A 3 39.34 -71.71 1.39
CA ASN A 3 38.81 -70.68 2.30
C ASN A 3 39.88 -69.63 2.64
N ARG A 4 39.45 -68.41 3.02
CA ARG A 4 39.90 -67.78 4.28
C ARG A 4 38.93 -66.70 4.78
N THR A 5 38.85 -66.59 6.10
CA THR A 5 37.83 -65.83 6.86
C THR A 5 38.35 -64.46 7.28
N ILE A 6 37.50 -63.42 7.26
CA ILE A 6 37.64 -62.20 8.06
C ILE A 6 36.31 -61.93 8.79
N ILE A 7 36.36 -61.15 9.88
CA ILE A 7 35.44 -61.25 11.04
C ILE A 7 34.44 -60.07 11.11
N ARG A 8 33.28 -60.35 11.72
CA ARG A 8 32.21 -59.38 12.08
C ARG A 8 32.75 -58.14 12.84
N ARG A 9 32.08 -56.99 12.67
CA ARG A 9 31.21 -56.40 13.72
C ARG A 9 30.41 -55.19 13.22
N ILE A 10 29.27 -54.97 13.87
CA ILE A 10 28.43 -53.76 13.76
C ILE A 10 28.93 -52.76 14.80
N GLY A 11 28.90 -51.46 14.50
CA GLY A 11 29.26 -50.39 15.43
C GLY A 11 28.43 -49.14 15.20
N THR A 12 27.61 -48.78 16.18
CA THR A 12 26.84 -47.53 16.22
C THR A 12 27.78 -46.35 16.47
N LEU A 13 27.54 -45.20 15.82
CA LEU A 13 28.18 -43.94 16.18
C LEU A 13 27.13 -42.92 16.62
N ALA A 14 27.32 -42.35 17.81
CA ALA A 14 26.47 -41.29 18.34
C ALA A 14 27.07 -39.91 17.96
N LEU A 15 26.20 -38.93 17.68
CA LEU A 15 26.61 -37.56 17.38
C LEU A 15 26.82 -36.78 18.70
N ALA A 16 28.03 -36.25 18.91
CA ALA A 16 28.35 -35.45 20.09
C ALA A 16 27.97 -33.98 19.88
N ALA A 17 27.43 -33.34 20.92
CA ALA A 17 27.14 -31.91 20.91
C ALA A 17 28.41 -31.07 21.16
N VAL A 18 28.48 -29.89 20.53
CA VAL A 18 29.57 -28.92 20.74
C VAL A 18 29.00 -27.68 21.42
N MET A 19 29.44 -27.41 22.65
CA MET A 19 29.29 -26.10 23.27
C MET A 19 30.44 -25.18 22.84
N ALA A 20 30.12 -23.95 22.45
CA ALA A 20 31.11 -22.89 22.28
C ALA A 20 31.02 -21.93 23.47
N ALA A 21 32.09 -21.81 24.25
CA ALA A 21 32.20 -20.87 25.36
C ALA A 21 33.01 -19.63 24.94
N ALA A 22 32.49 -18.44 25.23
CA ALA A 22 33.19 -17.18 25.01
C ALA A 22 33.90 -16.72 26.30
N MET A 23 35.13 -16.22 26.19
CA MET A 23 35.84 -15.51 27.25
C MET A 23 36.70 -14.37 26.68
N PRO A 24 37.05 -13.33 27.48
CA PRO A 24 37.33 -12.00 26.96
C PRO A 24 38.80 -11.68 26.74
N PHE A 25 39.06 -10.59 26.01
CA PHE A 25 40.33 -9.89 25.98
C PHE A 25 40.29 -8.60 26.82
N SER A 26 41.45 -8.15 27.29
CA SER A 26 41.64 -6.87 28.01
C SER A 26 43.04 -6.30 27.74
N VAL A 27 43.22 -5.02 28.03
CA VAL A 27 44.24 -4.13 27.42
C VAL A 27 45.45 -3.89 28.33
N LEU A 28 46.62 -3.68 27.73
CA LEU A 28 47.72 -2.84 28.27
C LEU A 28 48.31 -1.95 27.15
N ALA A 29 49.01 -0.89 27.55
CA ALA A 29 49.47 0.24 26.71
C ALA A 29 51.03 0.24 26.55
N GLU A 30 51.78 1.27 26.07
CA GLU A 30 51.49 2.70 25.88
C GLU A 30 52.53 3.45 24.99
N GLY A 31 52.11 4.58 24.39
CA GLY A 31 52.94 5.76 24.06
C GLY A 31 53.68 5.83 22.71
N PRO A 32 54.22 7.02 22.31
CA PRO A 32 53.88 8.39 22.75
C PRO A 32 53.61 9.39 21.58
N GLY A 33 52.78 10.41 21.81
CA GLY A 33 52.60 11.52 20.84
C GLY A 33 51.55 12.57 21.25
N SER A 34 51.99 13.80 21.56
CA SER A 34 51.13 14.94 21.89
C SER A 34 50.69 15.69 20.62
N GLY A 35 49.50 16.29 20.49
CA GLY A 35 48.36 16.35 21.42
C GLY A 35 47.57 17.68 21.29
N ASN A 36 46.24 17.66 21.45
CA ASN A 36 45.40 18.84 21.79
C ASN A 36 43.90 18.52 21.86
N GLY A 37 43.15 19.29 22.67
CA GLY A 37 41.83 19.80 22.23
C GLY A 37 40.58 18.94 22.41
N THR A 38 40.20 18.70 23.66
CA THR A 38 38.83 18.50 24.18
C THR A 38 37.64 18.79 23.24
N GLN A 39 36.80 17.78 22.95
CA GLN A 39 35.40 17.69 23.45
C GLN A 39 34.67 16.46 22.90
N THR A 40 34.20 15.59 23.78
CA THR A 40 33.26 14.50 23.43
C THR A 40 31.84 15.05 23.30
N ALA A 41 31.27 15.03 22.10
CA ALA A 41 29.89 15.43 21.89
C ALA A 41 28.92 14.48 22.61
N GLN A 42 28.20 14.99 23.60
CA GLN A 42 27.02 14.33 24.16
C GLN A 42 25.92 14.26 23.08
N PRO A 43 25.03 13.25 23.10
CA PRO A 43 23.89 13.21 22.19
C PRO A 43 22.99 14.43 22.42
N MET A 44 22.88 15.29 21.40
CA MET A 44 22.10 16.52 21.46
C MET A 44 20.61 16.19 21.56
N GLN A 45 20.05 16.23 22.78
CA GLN A 45 18.60 16.26 22.95
C GLN A 45 18.06 17.54 22.31
N VAL A 46 17.37 17.40 21.18
CA VAL A 46 16.64 18.52 20.55
C VAL A 46 15.40 18.80 21.39
N SER A 47 15.56 19.64 22.41
CA SER A 47 14.45 20.23 23.15
C SER A 47 13.58 21.03 22.18
N ALA A 48 12.35 20.57 21.93
CA ALA A 48 11.44 21.21 20.99
C ALA A 48 11.22 22.70 21.35
N SER A 49 11.37 23.58 20.37
CA SER A 49 11.26 25.03 20.56
C SER A 49 9.91 25.42 21.17
N ALA A 50 9.94 26.29 22.17
CA ALA A 50 8.81 26.56 23.08
C ALA A 50 7.54 27.18 22.46
N ASN A 51 7.51 27.46 21.15
CA ASN A 51 6.33 27.94 20.44
C ASN A 51 5.28 26.84 20.14
N ALA A 52 5.66 25.56 20.14
CA ALA A 52 4.74 24.46 19.80
C ALA A 52 3.57 24.30 20.79
N ALA A 53 3.66 24.89 21.98
CA ALA A 53 2.71 24.70 23.08
C ALA A 53 1.34 25.41 22.90
N ASN A 54 1.19 26.31 21.92
CA ASN A 54 0.02 27.22 21.85
C ASN A 54 -0.66 27.30 20.47
N VAL A 55 -0.42 26.33 19.58
CA VAL A 55 -1.10 26.21 18.28
C VAL A 55 -2.25 25.20 18.38
N GLU A 56 -3.48 25.63 18.14
CA GLU A 56 -4.67 24.77 18.22
C GLU A 56 -4.65 23.66 17.14
N LYS A 57 -4.98 22.42 17.53
CA LYS A 57 -5.04 21.28 16.59
C LYS A 57 -6.30 21.37 15.72
N PRO A 58 -6.18 21.28 14.38
CA PRO A 58 -7.31 21.51 13.48
C PRO A 58 -8.36 20.40 13.54
N SER A 59 -9.63 20.80 13.58
CA SER A 59 -10.75 19.88 13.38
C SER A 59 -10.92 19.55 11.89
N ILE A 60 -10.83 18.26 11.55
CA ILE A 60 -10.94 17.73 10.18
C ILE A 60 -12.09 16.72 10.04
N ALA A 61 -12.72 16.67 8.87
CA ALA A 61 -13.90 15.85 8.62
C ALA A 61 -13.57 14.41 8.18
N ALA A 62 -12.45 14.20 7.48
CA ALA A 62 -11.98 12.86 7.07
C ALA A 62 -11.93 11.84 8.23
N GLN A 63 -12.17 10.56 7.96
CA GLN A 63 -12.19 9.53 9.01
C GLN A 63 -10.80 9.10 9.47
N GLY A 64 -9.81 9.09 8.57
CA GLY A 64 -8.39 8.86 8.90
C GLY A 64 -7.52 9.98 8.37
N ALA A 65 -6.52 10.41 9.14
CA ALA A 65 -5.52 11.37 8.68
C ALA A 65 -4.23 11.32 9.50
N ALA A 66 -3.14 11.77 8.88
CA ALA A 66 -1.86 12.00 9.52
C ALA A 66 -1.17 13.23 8.91
N LEU A 67 -0.38 13.92 9.72
CA LEU A 67 0.54 14.97 9.30
C LEU A 67 1.92 14.65 9.87
N TYR A 68 2.88 14.46 8.99
CA TYR A 68 4.23 14.02 9.30
C TYR A 68 5.24 15.07 8.82
N ASP A 69 6.10 15.52 9.72
CA ASP A 69 7.30 16.28 9.38
C ASP A 69 8.35 15.28 8.87
N ALA A 70 8.58 15.27 7.57
CA ALA A 70 9.53 14.41 6.90
C ALA A 70 10.97 14.95 6.94
N THR A 71 11.19 16.19 7.41
CA THR A 71 12.53 16.73 7.69
C THR A 71 13.02 16.24 9.06
N HIS A 72 12.16 16.23 10.08
CA HIS A 72 12.52 15.89 11.46
C HIS A 72 12.07 14.50 11.92
N GLY A 73 11.25 13.79 11.14
CA GLY A 73 10.82 12.42 11.41
C GLY A 73 9.72 12.27 12.46
N VAL A 74 8.85 13.29 12.62
CA VAL A 74 7.85 13.35 13.70
C VAL A 74 6.42 13.53 13.19
N PHE A 75 5.46 12.86 13.84
CA PHE A 75 4.03 13.07 13.59
C PHE A 75 3.52 14.27 14.40
N LEU A 76 3.03 15.29 13.70
CA LEU A 76 2.50 16.52 14.31
C LEU A 76 1.00 16.39 14.65
N PHE A 77 0.25 15.70 13.79
CA PHE A 77 -1.18 15.44 13.96
C PHE A 77 -1.51 14.02 13.49
N GLU A 78 -2.40 13.34 14.21
CA GLU A 78 -2.99 12.07 13.78
C GLU A 78 -4.48 12.02 14.16
N LYS A 79 -5.29 11.43 13.29
CA LYS A 79 -6.68 11.04 13.55
C LYS A 79 -6.87 9.63 13.03
N ASN A 80 -7.10 8.67 13.91
CA ASN A 80 -7.18 7.24 13.55
C ASN A 80 -5.94 6.76 12.77
N GLY A 81 -4.75 7.18 13.21
CA GLY A 81 -3.47 7.02 12.50
C GLY A 81 -3.18 5.60 12.00
N ASP A 82 -3.43 4.60 12.86
CA ASP A 82 -3.25 3.16 12.61
C ASP A 82 -4.52 2.42 12.18
N THR A 83 -5.64 3.12 11.95
CA THR A 83 -6.85 2.48 11.45
C THR A 83 -6.70 2.13 9.98
N ARG A 84 -7.05 0.89 9.62
CA ARG A 84 -6.97 0.38 8.25
C ARG A 84 -8.09 0.92 7.38
N PHE A 85 -7.74 1.54 6.26
CA PHE A 85 -8.65 1.98 5.20
C PHE A 85 -8.21 1.43 3.84
N TYR A 86 -9.15 1.37 2.89
CA TYR A 86 -8.81 1.14 1.49
C TYR A 86 -8.05 2.37 0.93
N PRO A 87 -6.84 2.22 0.36
CA PRO A 87 -6.03 3.34 -0.14
C PRO A 87 -6.58 4.00 -1.41
N ALA A 88 -7.27 3.25 -2.28
CA ALA A 88 -7.47 3.62 -3.67
C ALA A 88 -6.14 4.00 -4.37
N SER A 89 -6.17 4.86 -5.39
CA SER A 89 -4.98 5.17 -6.21
C SER A 89 -3.81 5.89 -5.52
N ILE A 90 -3.84 6.16 -4.21
CA ILE A 90 -2.62 6.57 -3.47
C ILE A 90 -1.60 5.42 -3.37
N THR A 91 -2.06 4.16 -3.50
CA THR A 91 -1.21 2.96 -3.68
C THR A 91 -0.12 3.17 -4.74
N LYS A 92 -0.42 3.93 -5.79
CA LYS A 92 0.52 4.22 -6.88
C LYS A 92 1.77 4.99 -6.45
N VAL A 93 1.81 5.58 -5.25
CA VAL A 93 3.00 6.21 -4.67
C VAL A 93 4.07 5.17 -4.31
N MET A 94 3.66 4.02 -3.76
CA MET A 94 4.57 2.87 -3.55
C MET A 94 5.04 2.30 -4.90
N THR A 95 4.13 2.19 -5.87
CA THR A 95 4.45 1.71 -7.22
C THR A 95 5.47 2.60 -7.92
N ALA A 96 5.31 3.93 -7.82
CA ALA A 96 6.25 4.91 -8.36
C ALA A 96 7.62 4.86 -7.67
N LEU A 97 7.67 4.71 -6.34
CA LEU A 97 8.92 4.54 -5.60
C LEU A 97 9.67 3.28 -6.07
N LEU A 98 9.01 2.13 -6.14
CA LEU A 98 9.67 0.89 -6.57
C LEU A 98 10.10 0.95 -8.05
N ALA A 99 9.29 1.53 -8.94
CA ALA A 99 9.69 1.73 -10.33
C ALA A 99 10.93 2.63 -10.44
N ALA A 100 10.97 3.76 -9.71
CA ALA A 100 12.10 4.69 -9.69
C ALA A 100 13.34 4.17 -8.93
N GLU A 101 13.23 3.05 -8.21
CA GLU A 101 14.36 2.35 -7.57
C GLU A 101 14.90 1.16 -8.42
N ASN A 102 14.08 0.59 -9.31
CA ASN A 102 14.39 -0.70 -9.98
C ASN A 102 14.47 -0.60 -11.52
N LEU A 103 14.09 0.52 -12.14
CA LEU A 103 14.07 0.70 -13.61
C LEU A 103 14.82 1.97 -14.07
N ASP A 104 15.51 1.87 -15.20
CA ASP A 104 16.02 3.04 -15.93
C ASP A 104 14.84 3.75 -16.65
N MET A 105 14.73 5.06 -16.48
CA MET A 105 13.71 5.90 -17.12
C MET A 105 13.72 5.84 -18.67
N ASN A 106 14.87 5.52 -19.26
CA ASN A 106 15.08 5.37 -20.70
C ASN A 106 14.79 3.95 -21.20
N SER A 107 14.76 2.95 -20.30
CA SER A 107 14.36 1.59 -20.65
C SER A 107 12.87 1.53 -21.03
N THR A 108 12.47 0.47 -21.73
CA THR A 108 11.11 0.29 -22.20
C THR A 108 10.39 -0.87 -21.53
N VAL A 109 9.06 -0.76 -21.46
CA VAL A 109 8.16 -1.81 -20.97
C VAL A 109 7.16 -2.14 -22.07
N THR A 110 7.14 -3.40 -22.48
CA THR A 110 6.11 -3.98 -23.37
C THR A 110 4.96 -4.51 -22.53
N PHE A 111 3.73 -4.18 -22.90
CA PHE A 111 2.54 -4.52 -22.12
C PHE A 111 2.06 -5.94 -22.41
N SER A 112 1.93 -6.74 -21.34
CA SER A 112 1.32 -8.06 -21.41
C SER A 112 -0.21 -7.98 -21.52
N ARG A 113 -0.84 -9.11 -21.84
CA ARG A 113 -2.29 -9.27 -21.73
C ARG A 113 -2.81 -9.05 -20.31
N SER A 114 -2.10 -9.51 -19.29
CA SER A 114 -2.51 -9.36 -17.88
C SER A 114 -2.46 -7.91 -17.44
N ALA A 115 -1.46 -7.14 -17.89
CA ALA A 115 -1.36 -5.72 -17.56
C ALA A 115 -2.60 -4.93 -17.99
N VAL A 116 -3.10 -5.18 -19.21
CA VAL A 116 -4.21 -4.42 -19.82
C VAL A 116 -5.61 -5.00 -19.56
N THR A 117 -5.74 -6.29 -19.24
CA THR A 117 -7.06 -6.92 -18.97
C THR A 117 -7.41 -7.07 -17.48
N ASN A 118 -6.43 -7.04 -16.56
CA ASN A 118 -6.67 -7.15 -15.11
C ASN A 118 -7.12 -5.80 -14.50
N LEU A 119 -8.33 -5.37 -14.87
CA LEU A 119 -8.92 -4.07 -14.55
C LEU A 119 -10.40 -4.21 -14.14
N GLU A 120 -10.85 -3.40 -13.17
CA GLU A 120 -12.29 -3.21 -12.91
C GLU A 120 -12.96 -2.45 -14.07
N THR A 121 -14.24 -2.71 -14.34
CA THR A 121 -15.04 -1.94 -15.31
C THR A 121 -15.02 -0.45 -14.95
N ALA A 122 -14.81 0.43 -15.94
CA ALA A 122 -14.58 1.87 -15.75
C ALA A 122 -13.33 2.25 -14.92
N ALA A 123 -12.34 1.35 -14.84
CA ALA A 123 -10.98 1.71 -14.44
C ALA A 123 -10.44 2.92 -15.23
N VAL A 124 -9.68 3.79 -14.56
CA VAL A 124 -8.97 4.87 -15.22
C VAL A 124 -7.78 4.30 -15.99
N THR A 125 -7.69 4.64 -17.27
CA THR A 125 -6.70 4.12 -18.23
C THR A 125 -6.16 5.23 -19.14
N LEU A 126 -5.13 4.89 -19.92
CA LEU A 126 -4.66 5.60 -21.12
C LEU A 126 -4.89 4.78 -22.41
N HIS A 127 -5.63 3.68 -22.29
CA HIS A 127 -6.01 2.77 -23.37
C HIS A 127 -4.82 2.05 -24.02
N VAL A 128 -3.75 1.81 -23.26
CA VAL A 128 -2.62 0.98 -23.70
C VAL A 128 -3.08 -0.47 -23.96
N GLN A 129 -2.57 -1.09 -25.03
CA GLN A 129 -2.93 -2.44 -25.46
C GLN A 129 -1.78 -3.44 -25.31
N GLU A 130 -2.12 -4.74 -25.37
CA GLU A 130 -1.15 -5.85 -25.40
C GLU A 130 -0.15 -5.68 -26.56
N GLY A 131 1.14 -5.87 -26.27
CA GLY A 131 2.25 -5.70 -27.22
C GLY A 131 2.71 -4.26 -27.45
N GLU A 132 1.95 -3.24 -27.02
CA GLU A 132 2.43 -1.85 -27.07
C GLU A 132 3.60 -1.63 -26.10
N THR A 133 4.51 -0.72 -26.45
CA THR A 133 5.78 -0.54 -25.73
C THR A 133 6.07 0.95 -25.53
N PHE A 134 6.43 1.33 -24.31
CA PHE A 134 6.66 2.72 -23.88
C PHE A 134 7.93 2.84 -23.04
N GLN A 135 8.55 4.03 -22.97
CA GLN A 135 9.65 4.27 -22.02
C GLN A 135 9.10 4.36 -20.59
N VAL A 136 9.89 3.92 -19.61
CA VAL A 136 9.52 3.99 -18.19
C VAL A 136 9.19 5.42 -17.75
N LYS A 137 9.87 6.45 -18.29
CA LYS A 137 9.52 7.86 -18.04
C LYS A 137 8.06 8.18 -18.39
N ASP A 138 7.58 7.77 -19.57
CA ASP A 138 6.22 8.04 -20.04
C ASP A 138 5.20 7.36 -19.12
N LEU A 139 5.52 6.12 -18.71
CA LEU A 139 4.73 5.35 -17.78
C LEU A 139 4.68 5.96 -16.37
N MET A 140 5.77 6.52 -15.87
CA MET A 140 5.78 7.25 -14.59
C MET A 140 4.85 8.47 -14.62
N TYR A 141 4.84 9.23 -15.71
CA TYR A 141 3.89 10.34 -15.90
C TYR A 141 2.44 9.86 -16.04
N GLY A 142 2.17 8.79 -16.79
CA GLY A 142 0.84 8.18 -16.92
C GLY A 142 0.30 7.60 -15.59
N LEU A 143 1.17 6.97 -14.81
CA LEU A 143 0.89 6.46 -13.47
C LEU A 143 0.49 7.58 -12.51
N TRP A 144 1.18 8.72 -12.55
CA TRP A 144 0.99 9.79 -11.58
C TRP A 144 -0.11 10.78 -11.94
N LEU A 145 -0.01 11.43 -13.11
CA LEU A 145 -0.90 12.53 -13.51
C LEU A 145 -2.31 12.02 -13.83
N LYS A 146 -2.39 11.00 -14.70
CA LYS A 146 -3.66 10.40 -15.16
C LYS A 146 -4.17 9.31 -14.21
N SER A 147 -3.30 8.69 -13.41
CA SER A 147 -3.66 7.60 -12.49
C SER A 147 -4.06 6.29 -13.19
N ALA A 148 -3.51 6.04 -14.37
CA ALA A 148 -3.78 4.86 -15.19
C ALA A 148 -3.47 3.54 -14.46
N ASN A 149 -4.36 2.54 -14.57
CA ASN A 149 -4.30 1.28 -13.82
C ASN A 149 -3.48 0.21 -14.54
N GLU A 150 -3.60 0.12 -15.86
CA GLU A 150 -2.81 -0.80 -16.69
C GLU A 150 -1.33 -0.46 -16.64
N ILE A 151 -1.00 0.83 -16.61
CA ILE A 151 0.39 1.32 -16.46
C ILE A 151 0.99 0.89 -15.13
N ALA A 152 0.21 0.90 -14.05
CA ALA A 152 0.67 0.38 -12.76
C ALA A 152 0.93 -1.13 -12.82
N ASN A 153 0.11 -1.89 -13.56
CA ASN A 153 0.31 -3.33 -13.78
C ASN A 153 1.57 -3.60 -14.63
N GLY A 154 1.78 -2.86 -15.73
CA GLY A 154 2.96 -3.00 -16.59
C GLY A 154 4.27 -2.65 -15.88
N LEU A 155 4.29 -1.57 -15.08
CA LEU A 155 5.45 -1.23 -14.24
C LEU A 155 5.70 -2.29 -13.15
N ALA A 156 4.65 -2.90 -12.61
CA ALA A 156 4.78 -3.99 -11.63
C ALA A 156 5.38 -5.26 -12.25
N GLU A 157 4.89 -5.65 -13.44
CA GLU A 157 5.44 -6.77 -14.20
C GLU A 157 6.89 -6.51 -14.63
N ALA A 158 7.25 -5.27 -15.01
CA ALA A 158 8.63 -4.91 -15.33
C ALA A 158 9.61 -5.01 -14.13
N VAL A 159 9.17 -4.67 -12.91
CA VAL A 159 10.02 -4.70 -11.70
C VAL A 159 10.10 -6.10 -11.05
N ALA A 160 9.10 -6.96 -11.25
CA ALA A 160 8.96 -8.20 -10.48
C ALA A 160 8.52 -9.44 -11.29
N GLY A 161 8.37 -9.33 -12.61
CA GLY A 161 7.83 -10.39 -13.48
C GLY A 161 6.33 -10.65 -13.35
N SER A 162 5.68 -10.22 -12.25
CA SER A 162 4.23 -10.37 -12.05
C SER A 162 3.67 -9.40 -11.02
N VAL A 163 2.37 -9.10 -11.10
CA VAL A 163 1.64 -8.29 -10.11
C VAL A 163 1.71 -8.86 -8.67
N PRO A 164 1.57 -10.17 -8.42
CA PRO A 164 1.74 -10.74 -7.08
C PRO A 164 3.16 -10.54 -6.51
N ALA A 165 4.21 -10.87 -7.29
CA ALA A 165 5.60 -10.68 -6.86
C ALA A 165 5.94 -9.20 -6.62
N PHE A 166 5.31 -8.28 -7.37
CA PHE A 166 5.42 -6.85 -7.09
C PHE A 166 4.73 -6.46 -5.79
N ALA A 167 3.54 -7.00 -5.50
CA ALA A 167 2.87 -6.75 -4.23
C ALA A 167 3.70 -7.24 -3.03
N ASP A 168 4.41 -8.36 -3.16
CA ASP A 168 5.36 -8.81 -2.13
C ASP A 168 6.54 -7.82 -1.98
N LYS A 169 7.11 -7.28 -3.07
CA LYS A 169 8.09 -6.16 -3.01
C LYS A 169 7.50 -4.90 -2.35
N MET A 170 6.25 -4.55 -2.62
CA MET A 170 5.55 -3.41 -1.99
C MET A 170 5.43 -3.62 -0.47
N ASN A 171 5.12 -4.84 -0.03
CA ASN A 171 5.01 -5.19 1.39
C ASN A 171 6.39 -5.24 2.07
N GLN A 172 7.41 -5.75 1.40
CA GLN A 172 8.81 -5.71 1.87
C GLN A 172 9.29 -4.26 2.04
N LYS A 173 9.03 -3.38 1.06
CA LYS A 173 9.35 -1.95 1.17
C LYS A 173 8.58 -1.29 2.31
N ALA A 174 7.28 -1.53 2.43
CA ALA A 174 6.47 -1.01 3.54
C ALA A 174 7.05 -1.41 4.91
N ALA A 175 7.35 -2.71 5.11
CA ALA A 175 7.96 -3.20 6.34
C ALA A 175 9.34 -2.56 6.62
N SER A 176 10.17 -2.37 5.60
CA SER A 176 11.47 -1.68 5.73
C SER A 176 11.35 -0.20 6.11
N LEU A 177 10.19 0.42 5.88
CA LEU A 177 9.85 1.79 6.27
C LEU A 177 9.11 1.84 7.62
N GLY A 178 9.04 0.73 8.37
CA GLY A 178 8.34 0.66 9.66
C GLY A 178 6.81 0.58 9.57
N CYS A 179 6.25 0.38 8.37
CA CYS A 179 4.81 0.22 8.19
C CYS A 179 4.36 -1.15 8.70
N THR A 180 3.58 -1.17 9.78
CA THR A 180 3.14 -2.39 10.48
C THR A 180 1.69 -2.76 10.20
N HIS A 181 0.91 -1.84 9.62
CA HIS A 181 -0.52 -1.98 9.44
C HIS A 181 -0.96 -2.03 7.97
N THR A 182 -0.06 -1.83 7.01
CA THR A 182 -0.34 -1.89 5.56
C THR A 182 -0.18 -3.30 5.00
N ASN A 183 -1.02 -3.64 4.01
CA ASN A 183 -0.84 -4.80 3.14
C ASN A 183 -1.32 -4.44 1.72
N PHE A 184 -0.42 -4.49 0.75
CA PHE A 184 -0.70 -4.37 -0.68
C PHE A 184 -0.91 -5.75 -1.32
N VAL A 185 -1.69 -5.78 -2.41
CA VAL A 185 -1.97 -6.99 -3.24
C VAL A 185 -1.99 -6.69 -4.75
N ASN A 186 -1.86 -5.42 -5.13
CA ASN A 186 -1.87 -4.91 -6.50
C ASN A 186 -1.13 -3.55 -6.52
N PRO A 187 -0.67 -3.07 -7.68
CA PRO A 187 0.07 -1.81 -7.80
C PRO A 187 -0.82 -0.57 -7.98
N ASN A 188 -2.14 -0.75 -8.07
CA ASN A 188 -3.03 0.24 -8.68
C ASN A 188 -4.07 0.83 -7.70
N GLY A 189 -4.41 0.13 -6.62
CA GLY A 189 -5.42 0.55 -5.63
C GLY A 189 -6.86 0.10 -5.91
N LEU A 190 -7.07 -0.81 -6.86
CA LEU A 190 -8.38 -1.46 -7.08
C LEU A 190 -8.78 -2.34 -5.88
N ASN A 191 -10.08 -2.59 -5.73
CA ASN A 191 -10.68 -2.94 -4.44
C ASN A 191 -10.50 -4.42 -4.08
N ASN A 192 -9.70 -4.71 -3.05
CA ASN A 192 -9.60 -6.05 -2.46
C ASN A 192 -9.60 -5.92 -0.93
N ALA A 193 -10.27 -6.83 -0.21
CA ALA A 193 -10.43 -6.75 1.25
C ALA A 193 -9.11 -6.86 2.02
N SER A 194 -8.06 -7.45 1.42
CA SER A 194 -6.70 -7.47 1.97
C SER A 194 -5.84 -6.27 1.53
N HIS A 195 -6.35 -5.40 0.65
CA HIS A 195 -5.61 -4.24 0.13
C HIS A 195 -5.90 -3.00 0.96
N MET A 196 -5.14 -2.82 2.05
CA MET A 196 -5.41 -1.84 3.10
C MET A 196 -4.13 -1.10 3.51
N THR A 197 -4.26 0.18 3.87
CA THR A 197 -3.19 1.00 4.45
C THR A 197 -3.71 1.77 5.67
N THR A 198 -2.83 2.49 6.36
CA THR A 198 -3.18 3.41 7.44
C THR A 198 -2.68 4.82 7.14
N ALA A 199 -3.11 5.82 7.91
CA ALA A 199 -2.65 7.18 7.68
C ALA A 199 -1.18 7.35 8.07
N ARG A 200 -0.73 6.68 9.15
CA ARG A 200 0.67 6.60 9.57
C ARG A 200 1.55 5.98 8.50
N ASP A 201 1.26 4.75 8.11
CA ASP A 201 2.07 3.98 7.15
C ASP A 201 2.16 4.69 5.80
N MET A 202 1.05 5.21 5.30
CA MET A 202 1.03 5.93 4.02
C MET A 202 1.81 7.26 4.08
N ALA A 203 1.93 7.89 5.25
CA ALA A 203 2.79 9.07 5.41
C ALA A 203 4.28 8.70 5.32
N LEU A 204 4.69 7.59 5.94
CA LEU A 204 6.06 7.05 5.86
C LEU A 204 6.42 6.63 4.43
N ILE A 205 5.51 5.93 3.74
CA ILE A 205 5.65 5.56 2.32
C ILE A 205 5.77 6.81 1.44
N THR A 206 4.95 7.84 1.69
CA THR A 206 5.00 9.09 0.91
C THR A 206 6.27 9.89 1.20
N ALA A 207 6.76 9.93 2.44
CA ALA A 207 8.05 10.56 2.77
C ALA A 207 9.23 9.86 2.07
N ALA A 208 9.26 8.53 2.06
CA ALA A 208 10.26 7.76 1.32
C ALA A 208 10.18 8.02 -0.19
N ALA A 209 8.96 7.99 -0.75
CA ALA A 209 8.73 8.30 -2.16
C ALA A 209 9.22 9.71 -2.54
N PHE A 210 8.92 10.72 -1.72
CA PHE A 210 9.35 12.11 -1.97
C PHE A 210 10.82 12.39 -1.63
N ASN A 211 11.57 11.42 -1.08
CA ASN A 211 13.03 11.50 -1.01
C ASN A 211 13.71 11.08 -2.33
N ASN A 212 13.05 10.27 -3.17
CA ASN A 212 13.51 10.00 -4.54
C ASN A 212 13.29 11.23 -5.45
N SER A 213 14.32 11.64 -6.21
CA SER A 213 14.29 12.84 -7.07
C SER A 213 13.39 12.69 -8.30
N LEU A 214 13.38 11.51 -8.94
CA LEU A 214 12.53 11.22 -10.10
C LEU A 214 11.05 11.25 -9.71
N VAL A 215 10.72 10.73 -8.53
CA VAL A 215 9.36 10.80 -7.98
C VAL A 215 8.94 12.26 -7.74
N ARG A 216 9.81 13.11 -7.16
CA ARG A 216 9.51 14.55 -7.00
C ARG A 216 9.30 15.25 -8.35
N GLN A 217 10.16 14.99 -9.34
CA GLN A 217 10.04 15.56 -10.69
C GLN A 217 8.70 15.22 -11.34
N VAL A 218 8.29 13.94 -11.29
CA VAL A 218 7.01 13.48 -11.84
C VAL A 218 5.82 14.07 -11.06
N ALA A 219 5.90 14.08 -9.71
CA ALA A 219 4.82 14.56 -8.85
C ALA A 219 4.61 16.09 -8.90
N GLY A 220 5.65 16.87 -9.23
CA GLY A 220 5.62 18.32 -9.41
C GLY A 220 5.25 18.78 -10.82
N THR A 221 4.96 17.86 -11.75
CA THR A 221 4.66 18.21 -13.15
C THR A 221 3.15 18.42 -13.39
N LEU A 222 2.78 19.58 -13.94
CA LEU A 222 1.37 19.93 -14.23
C LEU A 222 0.80 19.26 -15.48
N HIS A 223 1.58 19.16 -16.55
CA HIS A 223 1.16 18.65 -17.86
C HIS A 223 2.23 17.74 -18.47
N TYR A 224 1.82 16.70 -19.21
CA TYR A 224 2.75 15.82 -19.92
C TYR A 224 2.15 15.30 -21.23
N SER A 225 2.94 15.28 -22.30
CA SER A 225 2.54 14.78 -23.62
C SER A 225 2.84 13.27 -23.71
N PHE A 226 1.93 12.42 -23.23
CA PHE A 226 2.12 10.97 -23.30
C PHE A 226 2.02 10.52 -24.77
N PRO A 227 2.98 9.74 -25.29
CA PRO A 227 3.10 9.51 -26.74
C PRO A 227 1.93 8.73 -27.34
N ALA A 228 1.79 8.87 -28.66
CA ALA A 228 0.90 8.04 -29.47
C ALA A 228 1.34 6.57 -29.49
N SER A 229 0.43 5.65 -29.81
CA SER A 229 0.71 4.23 -30.00
C SER A 229 -0.22 3.62 -31.07
N PRO A 230 0.01 2.40 -31.57
CA PRO A 230 -0.80 1.83 -32.66
C PRO A 230 -2.31 1.78 -32.41
N SER A 231 -2.74 1.64 -31.15
CA SER A 231 -4.16 1.66 -30.76
C SER A 231 -4.74 3.07 -30.55
N VAL A 232 -3.89 4.06 -30.26
CA VAL A 232 -4.25 5.47 -30.04
C VAL A 232 -3.24 6.33 -30.78
N PRO A 233 -3.44 6.59 -32.08
CA PRO A 233 -2.46 7.24 -32.97
C PRO A 233 -2.31 8.76 -32.72
N GLU A 234 -2.64 9.23 -31.52
CA GLU A 234 -2.64 10.63 -31.10
C GLU A 234 -1.89 10.82 -29.78
N VAL A 235 -1.31 12.00 -29.57
CA VAL A 235 -0.62 12.36 -28.33
C VAL A 235 -1.65 12.58 -27.21
N ARG A 236 -1.52 11.80 -26.14
CA ARG A 236 -2.40 11.82 -24.97
C ARG A 236 -1.93 12.90 -24.00
N ASN A 237 -2.47 14.11 -24.16
CA ASN A 237 -2.17 15.25 -23.28
C ASN A 237 -2.67 15.01 -21.85
N LEU A 238 -1.75 14.74 -20.92
CA LEU A 238 -2.03 14.53 -19.51
C LEU A 238 -2.05 15.86 -18.75
N THR A 239 -2.92 15.96 -17.75
CA THR A 239 -2.93 17.06 -16.77
C THR A 239 -3.03 16.47 -15.37
N MET A 240 -2.29 17.05 -14.42
CA MET A 240 -2.24 16.63 -13.03
C MET A 240 -3.64 16.62 -12.38
N GLY A 241 -4.12 15.45 -12.00
CA GLY A 241 -5.39 15.30 -11.28
C GLY A 241 -5.40 15.86 -9.84
N HIS A 242 -4.23 16.16 -9.27
CA HIS A 242 -4.10 16.72 -7.92
C HIS A 242 -4.18 18.26 -7.93
N LYS A 243 -5.31 18.81 -7.48
CA LYS A 243 -5.68 20.22 -7.70
C LYS A 243 -4.80 21.25 -6.97
N MET A 244 -4.03 20.86 -5.95
CA MET A 244 -3.20 21.78 -5.15
C MET A 244 -1.96 22.31 -5.89
N LEU A 245 -1.55 21.70 -7.01
CA LEU A 245 -0.33 22.07 -7.75
C LEU A 245 -0.51 23.29 -8.67
N ASN A 246 -1.73 23.56 -9.15
CA ASN A 246 -1.98 24.59 -10.16
C ASN A 246 -2.37 25.92 -9.50
N PRO A 247 -1.58 27.02 -9.63
CA PRO A 247 -1.91 28.32 -9.05
C PRO A 247 -3.25 28.91 -9.49
N GLY A 248 -3.75 28.54 -10.68
CA GLY A 248 -5.06 28.94 -11.19
C GLY A 248 -6.24 28.15 -10.60
N ASN A 249 -6.03 27.26 -9.64
CA ASN A 249 -7.08 26.44 -9.02
C ASN A 249 -7.43 26.93 -7.62
N SER A 250 -8.73 26.95 -7.24
CA SER A 250 -9.15 27.30 -5.88
C SER A 250 -8.61 26.35 -4.78
N GLN A 251 -8.18 25.15 -5.17
CA GLN A 251 -7.54 24.21 -4.26
C GLN A 251 -6.02 24.37 -4.18
N TYR A 252 -5.40 25.32 -4.92
CA TYR A 252 -3.97 25.65 -4.82
C TYR A 252 -3.52 25.84 -3.38
N TYR A 253 -2.26 25.49 -3.11
CA TYR A 253 -1.61 25.72 -1.83
C TYR A 253 -0.15 26.07 -2.03
N GLU A 254 0.27 27.23 -1.53
CA GLU A 254 1.66 27.68 -1.63
C GLU A 254 2.62 26.73 -0.90
N GLY A 255 3.73 26.40 -1.55
CA GLY A 255 4.68 25.41 -1.06
C GLY A 255 4.34 23.96 -1.43
N PHE A 256 3.22 23.67 -2.08
CA PHE A 256 2.89 22.31 -2.51
C PHE A 256 3.87 21.81 -3.60
N ILE A 257 4.57 20.70 -3.35
CA ILE A 257 5.58 20.13 -4.26
C ILE A 257 5.13 18.86 -4.99
N GLY A 258 3.98 18.28 -4.61
CA GLY A 258 3.44 17.09 -5.26
C GLY A 258 2.52 16.29 -4.35
N GLY A 259 1.77 15.35 -4.93
CA GLY A 259 0.81 14.52 -4.21
C GLY A 259 0.01 13.62 -5.13
N LYS A 260 -0.78 12.72 -4.56
CA LYS A 260 -1.56 11.73 -5.32
C LYS A 260 -2.99 11.63 -4.79
N THR A 261 -3.93 11.67 -5.73
CA THR A 261 -5.38 11.44 -5.50
C THR A 261 -5.73 9.96 -5.58
N GLY A 262 -6.76 9.57 -4.84
CA GLY A 262 -7.45 8.29 -5.00
C GLY A 262 -8.95 8.39 -4.69
N TYR A 263 -9.74 7.56 -5.37
CA TYR A 263 -11.16 7.37 -5.07
C TYR A 263 -11.60 5.96 -5.45
N THR A 264 -12.39 5.32 -4.57
CA THR A 264 -13.33 4.25 -4.91
C THR A 264 -14.57 4.40 -4.01
N SER A 265 -15.67 3.73 -4.34
CA SER A 265 -16.87 3.73 -3.47
C SER A 265 -16.57 3.22 -2.05
N LYS A 266 -15.72 2.18 -1.93
CA LYS A 266 -15.26 1.63 -0.63
C LYS A 266 -14.28 2.56 0.07
N ALA A 267 -13.31 3.13 -0.63
CA ALA A 267 -12.29 4.02 -0.07
C ALA A 267 -12.83 5.41 0.30
N GLY A 268 -13.89 5.90 -0.36
CA GLY A 268 -14.20 7.33 -0.38
C GLY A 268 -13.09 8.11 -1.10
N ASN A 269 -12.94 9.40 -0.77
CA ASN A 269 -11.81 10.19 -1.26
C ASN A 269 -10.59 9.92 -0.38
N THR A 270 -9.45 9.69 -1.04
CA THR A 270 -8.13 9.57 -0.41
C THR A 270 -7.16 10.54 -1.07
N LEU A 271 -6.27 11.12 -0.26
CA LEU A 271 -5.30 12.10 -0.71
C LEU A 271 -3.99 11.90 0.04
N VAL A 272 -2.87 11.94 -0.67
CA VAL A 272 -1.58 12.26 -0.06
C VAL A 272 -1.04 13.52 -0.71
N SER A 273 -0.50 14.41 0.10
CA SER A 273 -0.04 15.72 -0.30
C SER A 273 1.28 16.02 0.38
N VAL A 274 2.21 16.65 -0.33
CA VAL A 274 3.50 17.07 0.20
C VAL A 274 3.69 18.56 -0.08
N ALA A 275 4.03 19.31 0.97
CA ALA A 275 4.35 20.73 0.90
C ALA A 275 5.67 21.01 1.61
N GLU A 276 6.40 22.02 1.13
CA GLU A 276 7.70 22.41 1.65
C GLU A 276 7.82 23.92 1.73
N ARG A 277 8.19 24.42 2.91
CA ARG A 277 8.46 25.85 3.21
C ARG A 277 9.58 25.91 4.23
N GLY A 278 10.45 26.92 4.17
CA GLY A 278 11.51 27.14 5.17
C GLY A 278 12.43 25.94 5.45
N GLY A 279 12.60 25.00 4.51
CA GLY A 279 13.36 23.74 4.70
C GLY A 279 12.59 22.60 5.40
N VAL A 280 11.35 22.84 5.84
CA VAL A 280 10.47 21.83 6.46
C VAL A 280 9.58 21.21 5.39
N ARG A 281 9.69 19.89 5.20
CA ARG A 281 8.82 19.10 4.30
C ARG A 281 7.73 18.41 5.10
N LEU A 282 6.49 18.81 4.89
CA LEU A 282 5.31 18.21 5.50
C LEU A 282 4.63 17.24 4.54
N VAL A 283 4.27 16.06 5.05
CA VAL A 283 3.44 15.05 4.37
C VAL A 283 2.09 14.98 5.07
N ALA A 284 1.02 15.32 4.36
CA ALA A 284 -0.36 15.22 4.83
C ALA A 284 -1.07 14.06 4.13
N VAL A 285 -1.70 13.19 4.90
CA VAL A 285 -2.47 12.03 4.44
C VAL A 285 -3.93 12.18 4.88
N ILE A 286 -4.85 11.95 3.95
CA ILE A 286 -6.30 11.93 4.18
C ILE A 286 -6.88 10.61 3.66
N LEU A 287 -7.62 9.90 4.51
CA LEU A 287 -8.30 8.65 4.20
C LEU A 287 -9.79 8.73 4.51
N LYS A 288 -10.60 8.13 3.64
CA LYS A 288 -12.07 8.01 3.78
C LYS A 288 -12.76 9.37 4.05
N SER A 289 -12.43 10.36 3.23
CA SER A 289 -13.10 11.66 3.18
C SER A 289 -14.32 11.64 2.25
N SER A 290 -15.36 12.37 2.62
CA SER A 290 -16.48 12.72 1.73
C SER A 290 -16.31 14.16 1.26
N ALA A 291 -15.69 14.36 0.08
CA ALA A 291 -15.39 15.64 -0.57
C ALA A 291 -14.50 16.67 0.19
N THR A 292 -14.26 16.51 1.49
CA THR A 292 -13.53 17.49 2.33
C THR A 292 -12.01 17.48 2.17
N HIS A 293 -11.44 16.46 1.52
CA HIS A 293 -10.01 16.15 1.53
C HIS A 293 -9.07 17.33 1.29
N TYR A 294 -9.31 18.17 0.28
CA TYR A 294 -8.47 19.36 0.06
C TYR A 294 -8.55 20.38 1.21
N ALA A 295 -9.74 20.62 1.77
CA ALA A 295 -9.92 21.55 2.89
C ALA A 295 -9.34 21.00 4.20
N ASP A 296 -9.45 19.70 4.44
CA ASP A 296 -8.81 19.03 5.59
C ASP A 296 -7.28 19.05 5.45
N THR A 297 -6.72 18.80 4.25
CA THR A 297 -5.27 18.90 3.99
C THR A 297 -4.74 20.32 4.19
N LYS A 298 -5.42 21.37 3.71
CA LYS A 298 -4.97 22.76 3.90
C LYS A 298 -4.81 23.08 5.41
N LYS A 299 -5.83 22.79 6.22
CA LYS A 299 -5.78 22.93 7.69
C LYS A 299 -4.60 22.19 8.33
N LEU A 300 -4.29 20.97 7.86
CA LEU A 300 -3.15 20.20 8.37
C LEU A 300 -1.82 20.88 8.03
N PHE A 301 -1.62 21.33 6.79
CA PHE A 301 -0.39 22.07 6.44
C PHE A 301 -0.27 23.40 7.20
N ASP A 302 -1.35 24.17 7.30
CA ASP A 302 -1.37 25.45 8.02
C ASP A 302 -1.01 25.26 9.50
N TYR A 303 -1.56 24.21 10.14
CA TYR A 303 -1.17 23.78 11.48
C TYR A 303 0.31 23.38 11.57
N GLY A 304 0.79 22.54 10.64
CA GLY A 304 2.15 22.04 10.67
C GLY A 304 3.21 23.11 10.49
N PHE A 305 3.02 24.04 9.55
CA PHE A 305 3.94 25.16 9.34
C PHE A 305 3.91 26.16 10.50
N ALA A 306 2.77 26.35 11.16
CA ALA A 306 2.69 27.13 12.40
C ALA A 306 3.42 26.46 13.58
N VAL A 307 3.31 25.13 13.73
CA VAL A 307 3.99 24.36 14.80
C VAL A 307 5.52 24.33 14.61
N THR A 308 5.99 24.19 13.36
CA THR A 308 7.44 24.15 13.06
C THR A 308 8.05 25.55 12.91
N GLY A 309 7.24 26.60 12.85
CA GLY A 309 7.67 27.98 12.61
C GLY A 309 8.05 28.29 11.16
N ALA A 310 7.97 27.30 10.25
CA ALA A 310 8.27 27.43 8.83
C ALA A 310 7.10 28.06 8.03
N SER A 311 6.52 29.14 8.57
CA SER A 311 5.32 29.80 8.06
C SER A 311 5.49 30.47 6.69
N GLY A 312 6.73 30.65 6.20
CA GLY A 312 7.02 31.34 4.95
C GLY A 312 8.16 30.71 4.15
N GLY A 313 8.17 31.02 2.84
CA GLY A 313 9.16 30.58 1.88
C GLY A 313 8.57 29.67 0.79
N THR A 314 8.96 29.93 -0.46
CA THR A 314 8.79 29.00 -1.58
C THR A 314 9.60 27.71 -1.34
N PRO A 315 9.25 26.58 -2.01
CA PRO A 315 10.05 25.35 -1.92
C PRO A 315 11.49 25.56 -2.37
N ALA A 316 12.42 24.77 -1.82
CA ALA A 316 13.77 24.70 -2.35
C ALA A 316 13.74 24.04 -3.74
N VAL A 317 13.93 24.82 -4.80
CA VAL A 317 13.93 24.32 -6.18
C VAL A 317 15.13 23.38 -6.37
N PRO A 318 14.93 22.11 -6.81
CA PRO A 318 16.04 21.23 -7.12
C PRO A 318 16.89 21.77 -8.28
N GLU A 319 18.20 21.90 -8.07
CA GLU A 319 19.19 22.52 -8.97
C GLU A 319 19.52 21.64 -10.19
N THR A 320 18.51 21.10 -10.87
CA THR A 320 18.69 20.15 -11.98
C THR A 320 17.55 20.15 -13.02
N ALA A 321 16.52 20.98 -12.85
CA ALA A 321 15.38 21.06 -13.79
C ALA A 321 15.61 22.02 -14.98
N ALA A 322 16.87 22.25 -15.36
CA ALA A 322 17.28 23.33 -16.26
C ALA A 322 17.97 22.83 -17.56
N GLN A 323 17.37 21.87 -18.26
CA GLN A 323 17.66 21.60 -19.68
C GLN A 323 16.52 20.82 -20.35
N SER A 324 15.67 21.55 -21.08
CA SER A 324 14.83 21.05 -22.17
C SER A 324 14.90 22.09 -23.28
N GLU A 325 15.34 21.69 -24.47
CA GLU A 325 15.70 22.62 -25.53
C GLU A 325 14.48 23.27 -26.20
N THR A 326 14.55 24.57 -26.45
CA THR A 326 13.54 25.30 -27.22
C THR A 326 13.70 25.03 -28.71
N ALA A 327 13.08 23.95 -29.20
CA ALA A 327 12.91 23.71 -30.63
C ALA A 327 11.90 24.73 -31.21
N ALA A 328 12.41 25.84 -31.73
CA ALA A 328 11.60 26.85 -32.40
C ALA A 328 11.20 26.37 -33.82
N VAL A 329 9.92 26.55 -34.17
CA VAL A 329 9.44 26.48 -35.55
C VAL A 329 8.84 27.83 -35.91
N GLN A 330 9.48 28.53 -36.84
CA GLN A 330 8.86 29.66 -37.53
C GLN A 330 8.10 29.12 -38.75
N GLU A 331 6.85 29.53 -38.93
CA GLU A 331 6.31 29.69 -40.29
C GLU A 331 5.38 30.92 -40.32
N THR A 332 5.18 31.49 -41.51
CA THR A 332 4.77 32.89 -41.70
C THR A 332 3.27 33.06 -41.95
N ALA A 333 2.74 34.21 -41.56
CA ALA A 333 1.33 34.57 -41.74
C ALA A 333 1.04 35.17 -43.12
N ALA A 334 -0.17 34.90 -43.64
CA ALA A 334 -0.83 35.68 -44.67
C ALA A 334 -2.36 35.66 -44.44
N ALA A 335 -3.06 36.72 -44.85
CA ALA A 335 -4.51 36.91 -44.75
C ALA A 335 -5.23 36.41 -46.05
N GLN A 336 -6.55 36.51 -46.28
CA GLN A 336 -7.57 37.38 -45.68
C GLN A 336 -9.01 36.85 -45.90
N GLU A 337 -9.99 37.55 -45.31
CA GLU A 337 -11.46 37.36 -45.31
C GLU A 337 -12.15 37.51 -46.70
N PRO A 338 -13.49 37.23 -46.92
CA PRO A 338 -14.61 37.63 -46.05
C PRO A 338 -15.86 36.72 -45.91
N ARG A 339 -16.78 37.19 -45.05
CA ARG A 339 -18.14 36.70 -44.70
C ARG A 339 -19.23 37.16 -45.70
N PRO A 340 -20.45 36.56 -45.70
CA PRO A 340 -21.65 37.31 -45.24
C PRO A 340 -22.69 36.46 -44.45
N GLU A 341 -23.90 37.01 -44.20
CA GLU A 341 -24.85 36.57 -43.14
C GLU A 341 -26.21 35.97 -43.60
N ALA A 342 -26.98 35.53 -42.59
CA ALA A 342 -28.45 35.30 -42.51
C ALA A 342 -28.97 33.85 -42.73
N GLY A 343 -29.96 33.36 -41.97
CA GLY A 343 -30.56 33.95 -40.75
C GLY A 343 -31.78 33.19 -40.16
N SER A 344 -32.15 33.57 -38.93
CA SER A 344 -33.49 33.50 -38.29
C SER A 344 -34.26 32.17 -38.08
N ALA A 345 -34.39 31.84 -36.78
CA ALA A 345 -35.67 31.55 -36.08
C ALA A 345 -36.24 30.09 -36.08
N PRO A 346 -37.18 29.74 -35.15
CA PRO A 346 -37.20 28.41 -34.53
C PRO A 346 -38.52 27.61 -34.67
N VAL A 347 -38.56 26.41 -34.08
CA VAL A 347 -39.78 25.57 -33.97
C VAL A 347 -39.98 25.05 -32.53
N THR A 348 -41.19 25.23 -32.01
CA THR A 348 -41.72 24.62 -30.76
C THR A 348 -42.60 23.42 -31.06
N VAL A 349 -42.65 22.42 -30.17
CA VAL A 349 -43.68 21.36 -30.15
C VAL A 349 -44.16 21.13 -28.71
N THR A 350 -45.43 20.78 -28.55
CA THR A 350 -46.18 20.77 -27.28
C THR A 350 -46.92 19.45 -27.01
N GLU A 351 -47.25 19.23 -25.72
CA GLU A 351 -48.36 18.40 -25.18
C GLU A 351 -48.29 16.85 -25.18
N GLY A 352 -49.09 16.27 -24.25
CA GLY A 352 -49.38 14.83 -24.07
C GLY A 352 -50.75 14.47 -24.65
N PRO A 353 -51.65 13.67 -24.00
CA PRO A 353 -51.65 13.02 -22.68
C PRO A 353 -51.56 11.46 -22.79
N GLY A 354 -51.79 10.58 -21.80
CA GLY A 354 -52.03 10.67 -20.34
C GLY A 354 -52.94 9.53 -19.81
N ALA A 355 -52.97 9.33 -18.47
CA ALA A 355 -53.60 8.20 -17.73
C ALA A 355 -52.98 6.80 -17.98
N GLY A 356 -52.95 5.84 -17.03
CA GLY A 356 -53.39 5.80 -15.62
C GLY A 356 -52.89 4.50 -14.94
N SER A 357 -53.21 4.15 -13.69
CA SER A 357 -54.11 4.80 -12.72
C SER A 357 -53.62 4.68 -11.25
N ALA A 358 -53.95 3.61 -10.50
CA ALA A 358 -53.67 3.47 -9.06
C ALA A 358 -53.50 2.01 -8.56
N GLY A 359 -52.92 1.83 -7.37
CA GLY A 359 -52.87 0.54 -6.65
C GLY A 359 -51.98 0.58 -5.40
N ALA A 360 -52.57 0.75 -4.22
CA ALA A 360 -51.87 0.78 -2.93
C ALA A 360 -52.46 -0.23 -1.94
N VAL A 361 -51.61 -0.83 -1.09
CA VAL A 361 -52.00 -1.66 0.06
C VAL A 361 -50.93 -1.54 1.16
N GLN A 362 -51.34 -1.75 2.41
CA GLN A 362 -50.57 -1.54 3.64
C GLN A 362 -50.88 -2.66 4.64
N GLU A 363 -50.02 -2.86 5.65
CA GLU A 363 -50.19 -3.76 6.80
C GLU A 363 -50.14 -5.28 6.46
N THR A 364 -49.81 -6.21 7.38
CA THR A 364 -49.75 -6.19 8.86
C THR A 364 -48.42 -6.80 9.40
N ALA A 365 -48.28 -6.91 10.73
CA ALA A 365 -47.22 -7.67 11.41
C ALA A 365 -47.79 -8.45 12.60
N ALA A 366 -47.22 -9.63 12.96
CA ALA A 366 -47.28 -10.20 14.32
C ALA A 366 -46.47 -11.52 14.52
N ALA A 367 -46.09 -11.74 15.78
CA ALA A 367 -45.93 -13.02 16.51
C ALA A 367 -44.69 -13.92 16.34
N ALA A 368 -44.19 -14.38 17.50
CA ALA A 368 -43.31 -15.53 17.73
C ALA A 368 -44.18 -16.71 18.27
N VAL A 369 -43.76 -17.79 18.97
CA VAL A 369 -42.56 -18.15 19.78
C VAL A 369 -42.19 -19.63 19.45
N PRO A 370 -41.68 -20.60 20.29
CA PRO A 370 -41.34 -20.66 21.73
C PRO A 370 -39.84 -20.83 22.03
N GLU A 371 -39.52 -20.93 23.33
CA GLU A 371 -38.22 -21.34 23.89
C GLU A 371 -38.18 -22.84 24.25
N SER A 372 -36.99 -23.33 24.61
CA SER A 372 -36.81 -24.49 25.49
C SER A 372 -35.71 -24.16 26.51
N THR A 373 -35.91 -24.50 27.79
CA THR A 373 -35.13 -23.98 28.92
C THR A 373 -34.38 -25.07 29.68
N ALA A 374 -33.13 -24.79 30.06
CA ALA A 374 -32.38 -25.58 31.05
C ALA A 374 -31.25 -24.76 31.70
N ALA A 375 -31.07 -24.95 33.01
CA ALA A 375 -29.88 -24.68 33.84
C ALA A 375 -29.04 -23.41 33.55
N ALA A 376 -29.15 -22.42 34.43
CA ALA A 376 -28.16 -21.35 34.54
C ALA A 376 -27.01 -21.75 35.49
N GLU A 377 -25.78 -21.76 34.99
CA GLU A 377 -24.59 -21.59 35.82
C GLU A 377 -24.14 -20.12 35.78
N THR A 378 -23.74 -19.56 36.92
CA THR A 378 -23.38 -18.14 37.05
C THR A 378 -21.97 -17.87 36.52
N VAL A 379 -21.81 -17.88 35.20
CA VAL A 379 -20.54 -17.51 34.54
C VAL A 379 -20.30 -16.01 34.69
N SER A 380 -19.21 -15.65 35.36
CA SER A 380 -18.73 -14.27 35.49
C SER A 380 -18.53 -13.63 34.10
N SER A 381 -18.84 -12.34 33.96
CA SER A 381 -18.77 -11.57 32.71
C SER A 381 -17.34 -11.24 32.25
N GLY A 382 -16.48 -12.26 32.19
CA GLY A 382 -15.13 -12.19 31.67
C GLY A 382 -15.14 -11.98 30.17
N LYS A 383 -14.34 -11.01 29.69
CA LYS A 383 -14.24 -10.64 28.28
C LYS A 383 -13.87 -11.84 27.40
N THR A 384 -14.47 -11.89 26.21
CA THR A 384 -14.03 -12.76 25.11
C THR A 384 -13.02 -12.02 24.24
N GLY A 385 -12.09 -12.74 23.63
CA GLY A 385 -11.12 -12.14 22.73
C GLY A 385 -9.70 -12.68 22.83
N TRP A 386 -8.80 -11.97 22.18
CA TRP A 386 -7.37 -12.26 22.14
C TRP A 386 -6.66 -11.71 23.38
N GLU A 387 -5.77 -12.50 23.95
CA GLU A 387 -4.93 -12.15 25.10
C GLU A 387 -3.47 -12.49 24.78
N GLU A 388 -2.56 -11.52 24.92
CA GLU A 388 -1.13 -11.75 24.72
C GLU A 388 -0.49 -12.14 26.06
N THR A 389 0.16 -13.30 26.08
CA THR A 389 0.85 -13.85 27.26
C THR A 389 2.33 -14.03 26.96
N ALA A 390 3.16 -14.24 27.99
CA ALA A 390 4.58 -14.54 27.81
C ALA A 390 4.86 -15.82 26.99
N GLU A 391 3.87 -16.71 26.87
CA GLU A 391 3.91 -17.94 26.08
C GLU A 391 3.44 -17.73 24.63
N GLY A 392 2.83 -16.58 24.33
CA GLY A 392 2.23 -16.25 23.05
C GLY A 392 0.75 -15.83 23.16
N TRP A 393 0.07 -15.75 22.02
CA TRP A 393 -1.32 -15.30 21.94
C TRP A 393 -2.29 -16.44 22.27
N LYS A 394 -3.24 -16.19 23.18
CA LYS A 394 -4.33 -17.11 23.52
C LYS A 394 -5.67 -16.47 23.16
N TYR A 395 -6.71 -17.28 22.93
CA TYR A 395 -8.06 -16.77 22.64
C TYR A 395 -9.06 -17.26 23.67
N ARG A 396 -9.74 -16.33 24.35
CA ARG A 396 -10.72 -16.60 25.40
C ARG A 396 -12.14 -16.66 24.83
N LYS A 397 -12.76 -17.84 24.94
CA LYS A 397 -14.09 -18.20 24.41
C LYS A 397 -15.21 -17.65 25.30
N ALA A 398 -16.46 -17.74 24.82
CA ALA A 398 -17.65 -17.19 25.49
C ALA A 398 -17.99 -17.88 26.82
N ASP A 399 -17.66 -19.16 26.95
CA ASP A 399 -17.69 -19.92 28.21
C ASP A 399 -16.62 -19.48 29.23
N GLY A 400 -15.68 -18.63 28.82
CA GLY A 400 -14.57 -18.14 29.64
C GLY A 400 -13.33 -19.03 29.69
N SER A 401 -13.33 -20.16 28.99
CA SER A 401 -12.16 -21.01 28.74
C SER A 401 -11.26 -20.42 27.63
N TYR A 402 -10.05 -20.95 27.47
CA TYR A 402 -9.22 -20.65 26.31
C TYR A 402 -9.39 -21.70 25.21
N ALA A 403 -9.21 -21.30 23.95
CA ALA A 403 -9.15 -22.21 22.82
C ALA A 403 -7.89 -23.09 22.90
N LYS A 404 -8.05 -24.42 22.90
CA LYS A 404 -6.98 -25.39 23.17
C LYS A 404 -7.17 -26.66 22.32
N ASP A 405 -6.08 -27.17 21.75
CA ASP A 405 -6.06 -28.38 20.91
C ASP A 405 -7.13 -28.36 19.79
N GLU A 406 -7.52 -27.16 19.33
CA GLU A 406 -8.65 -26.92 18.44
C GLU A 406 -8.34 -25.88 17.35
N GLU A 407 -9.10 -25.92 16.26
CA GLU A 407 -9.15 -24.87 15.25
C GLU A 407 -10.43 -24.05 15.42
N LEU A 408 -10.33 -22.72 15.51
CA LEU A 408 -11.45 -21.83 15.81
C LEU A 408 -11.57 -20.71 14.77
N LEU A 409 -12.80 -20.48 14.29
CA LEU A 409 -13.15 -19.43 13.35
C LEU A 409 -13.38 -18.10 14.09
N ILE A 410 -12.38 -17.22 14.09
CA ILE A 410 -12.40 -15.93 14.81
C ILE A 410 -12.43 -14.81 13.77
N LYS A 411 -13.52 -14.03 13.70
CA LYS A 411 -13.68 -12.92 12.74
C LYS A 411 -13.34 -13.34 11.30
N GLU A 412 -14.05 -14.35 10.80
CA GLU A 412 -13.95 -14.88 9.43
C GLU A 412 -12.59 -15.54 9.07
N LYS A 413 -11.72 -15.78 10.06
CA LYS A 413 -10.42 -16.44 9.88
C LYS A 413 -10.24 -17.63 10.82
N TYR A 414 -9.67 -18.72 10.29
CA TYR A 414 -9.32 -19.89 11.09
C TYR A 414 -7.96 -19.71 11.76
N TYR A 415 -7.87 -20.10 13.03
CA TYR A 415 -6.67 -20.11 13.87
C TYR A 415 -6.60 -21.46 14.58
N ILE A 416 -5.41 -22.02 14.77
CA ILE A 416 -5.20 -23.28 15.49
C ILE A 416 -4.41 -23.05 16.78
N PHE A 417 -4.79 -23.77 17.84
CA PHE A 417 -4.23 -23.62 19.19
C PHE A 417 -3.64 -24.92 19.70
N ASP A 418 -2.53 -24.83 20.44
CA ASP A 418 -1.84 -25.98 21.03
C ASP A 418 -2.46 -26.44 22.37
N SER A 419 -1.82 -27.42 23.00
CA SER A 419 -2.24 -27.96 24.31
C SER A 419 -1.99 -27.02 25.50
N ASN A 420 -1.29 -25.89 25.29
CA ASN A 420 -1.13 -24.79 26.24
C ASN A 420 -2.08 -23.63 25.94
N ALA A 421 -3.00 -23.79 24.98
CA ALA A 421 -3.92 -22.77 24.46
C ALA A 421 -3.23 -21.61 23.72
N VAL A 422 -2.01 -21.82 23.22
CA VAL A 422 -1.23 -20.84 22.43
C VAL A 422 -1.54 -21.01 20.95
N MET A 423 -1.82 -19.90 20.28
CA MET A 423 -2.06 -19.80 18.84
C MET A 423 -0.79 -20.10 18.04
N LEU A 424 -0.84 -21.15 17.22
CA LEU A 424 0.27 -21.63 16.41
C LEU A 424 0.41 -20.85 15.09
N LYS A 425 1.57 -21.05 14.45
CA LYS A 425 1.98 -20.41 13.19
C LYS A 425 2.73 -21.43 12.32
N GLY A 426 2.88 -21.15 11.04
CA GLY A 426 3.54 -22.05 10.09
C GLY A 426 2.67 -23.26 9.70
N TRP A 427 3.31 -24.32 9.23
CA TRP A 427 2.65 -25.58 8.86
C TRP A 427 2.18 -26.33 10.10
N ASN A 428 0.86 -26.57 10.18
CA ASN A 428 0.23 -27.36 11.24
C ASN A 428 -0.77 -28.33 10.60
N TYR A 429 -0.94 -29.53 11.17
CA TYR A 429 -1.82 -30.56 10.61
C TYR A 429 -3.19 -30.52 11.29
N ALA A 430 -4.25 -30.25 10.50
CA ALA A 430 -5.61 -30.15 11.01
C ALA A 430 -6.64 -30.61 9.96
N ARG A 431 -7.77 -31.15 10.42
CA ARG A 431 -8.89 -31.60 9.57
C ARG A 431 -8.48 -32.61 8.48
N GLY A 432 -7.43 -33.40 8.72
CA GLY A 432 -6.93 -34.42 7.80
C GLY A 432 -5.92 -33.94 6.75
N SER A 433 -5.51 -32.66 6.74
CA SER A 433 -4.43 -32.18 5.86
C SER A 433 -3.52 -31.15 6.54
N TRP A 434 -2.33 -30.94 5.98
CA TRP A 434 -1.47 -29.83 6.37
C TRP A 434 -2.09 -28.50 5.96
N ARG A 435 -2.00 -27.51 6.84
CA ARG A 435 -2.53 -26.16 6.68
C ARG A 435 -1.44 -25.17 7.08
N TYR A 436 -1.34 -24.04 6.38
CA TYR A 436 -0.36 -22.99 6.70
C TYR A 436 -1.02 -21.81 7.40
N TYR A 437 -0.57 -21.49 8.61
CA TYR A 437 -1.06 -20.39 9.43
C TYR A 437 0.00 -19.26 9.41
N GLY A 438 -0.43 -18.03 9.13
CA GLY A 438 0.49 -16.92 8.86
C GLY A 438 1.27 -16.42 10.08
N GLY A 439 2.07 -15.36 9.89
CA GLY A 439 2.75 -14.66 11.00
C GLY A 439 1.79 -14.12 12.08
N ASN A 440 0.52 -13.91 11.72
CA ASN A 440 -0.57 -13.53 12.61
C ASN A 440 -1.45 -14.71 13.06
N GLY A 441 -1.02 -15.96 12.82
CA GLY A 441 -1.75 -17.20 13.14
C GLY A 441 -2.97 -17.52 12.27
N ASP A 442 -3.31 -16.66 11.30
CA ASP A 442 -4.46 -16.87 10.44
C ASP A 442 -4.16 -17.83 9.27
N MET A 443 -4.99 -18.87 9.10
CA MET A 443 -4.88 -19.85 8.03
C MET A 443 -4.87 -19.19 6.64
N LYS A 444 -4.06 -19.74 5.73
CA LYS A 444 -4.00 -19.33 4.32
C LYS A 444 -4.72 -20.32 3.42
N SER A 445 -5.28 -19.79 2.34
CA SER A 445 -5.98 -20.54 1.29
C SER A 445 -5.75 -19.90 -0.08
N SER A 446 -6.04 -20.66 -1.14
CA SER A 446 -5.94 -20.30 -2.56
C SER A 446 -4.63 -19.62 -2.98
N ARG A 447 -3.48 -20.05 -2.42
CA ARG A 447 -2.19 -19.42 -2.70
C ARG A 447 -0.99 -20.34 -2.58
N TRP A 448 0.09 -19.92 -3.23
CA TRP A 448 1.44 -20.40 -2.98
C TRP A 448 2.00 -19.89 -1.64
N ILE A 449 2.76 -20.76 -0.99
CA ILE A 449 3.51 -20.58 0.26
C ILE A 449 4.95 -21.06 0.00
N GLU A 450 5.93 -20.21 0.23
CA GLU A 450 7.34 -20.63 0.28
C GLU A 450 7.70 -21.08 1.69
N THR A 451 8.47 -22.15 1.82
CA THR A 451 9.07 -22.59 3.08
C THR A 451 10.38 -23.32 2.78
N ASN A 452 11.49 -22.87 3.37
CA ASN A 452 12.84 -23.46 3.19
C ASN A 452 13.28 -23.58 1.71
N GLY A 453 12.91 -22.60 0.86
CA GLY A 453 13.22 -22.61 -0.58
C GLY A 453 12.38 -23.58 -1.42
N MET A 454 11.40 -24.25 -0.81
CA MET A 454 10.40 -25.08 -1.49
C MET A 454 9.06 -24.36 -1.53
N TRP A 455 8.32 -24.57 -2.62
CA TRP A 455 7.02 -23.93 -2.87
C TRP A 455 5.90 -24.95 -2.73
N TYR A 456 4.84 -24.57 -2.00
CA TYR A 456 3.69 -25.40 -1.69
C TYR A 456 2.40 -24.63 -1.99
N TYR A 457 1.38 -25.28 -2.55
CA TYR A 457 0.08 -24.64 -2.80
C TYR A 457 -0.95 -25.04 -1.75
N VAL A 458 -1.63 -24.07 -1.12
CA VAL A 458 -2.80 -24.31 -0.28
C VAL A 458 -4.09 -23.98 -1.04
N THR A 459 -5.04 -24.92 -1.03
CA THR A 459 -6.34 -24.83 -1.72
C THR A 459 -7.32 -23.88 -1.03
N GLU A 460 -8.52 -23.72 -1.58
CA GLU A 460 -9.54 -22.77 -1.08
C GLU A 460 -10.01 -23.07 0.36
N ASP A 461 -10.05 -24.34 0.75
CA ASP A 461 -10.31 -24.81 2.12
C ASP A 461 -9.06 -24.74 3.04
N GLY A 462 -7.93 -24.26 2.52
CA GLY A 462 -6.64 -24.16 3.20
C GLY A 462 -5.80 -25.43 3.26
N SER A 463 -6.29 -26.57 2.73
CA SER A 463 -5.51 -27.81 2.69
C SER A 463 -4.28 -27.69 1.79
N LEU A 464 -3.20 -28.36 2.14
CA LEU A 464 -2.06 -28.56 1.25
C LEU A 464 -2.48 -29.41 0.04
N LEU A 465 -2.22 -28.89 -1.17
CA LEU A 465 -2.32 -29.65 -2.40
C LEU A 465 -1.16 -30.65 -2.48
N VAL A 466 -1.45 -31.92 -2.78
CA VAL A 466 -0.46 -33.00 -3.00
C VAL A 466 -0.84 -33.82 -4.22
N ASN A 467 0.14 -34.33 -4.98
CA ASN A 467 -0.05 -35.10 -6.21
C ASN A 467 -1.02 -34.45 -7.23
N GLY A 468 -1.00 -33.11 -7.33
CA GLY A 468 -2.02 -32.34 -8.03
C GLY A 468 -1.46 -31.26 -8.94
N THR A 469 -2.38 -30.56 -9.62
CA THR A 469 -2.09 -29.35 -10.40
C THR A 469 -2.78 -28.17 -9.75
N SER A 470 -2.07 -27.06 -9.54
CA SER A 470 -2.63 -25.81 -9.00
C SER A 470 -3.48 -25.06 -10.04
N PRO A 471 -4.32 -24.09 -9.64
CA PRO A 471 -5.18 -23.34 -10.58
C PRO A 471 -4.42 -22.52 -11.63
N ASP A 472 -3.15 -22.19 -11.37
CA ASP A 472 -2.21 -21.54 -12.31
C ASP A 472 -1.39 -22.54 -13.16
N GLY A 473 -1.68 -23.84 -13.07
CA GLY A 473 -1.21 -24.87 -14.01
C GLY A 473 0.07 -25.62 -13.62
N TYR A 474 0.72 -25.27 -12.52
CA TYR A 474 1.91 -25.95 -12.03
C TYR A 474 1.58 -27.24 -11.27
N LYS A 475 2.52 -28.19 -11.20
CA LYS A 475 2.33 -29.48 -10.52
C LYS A 475 3.04 -29.53 -9.18
N VAL A 476 2.49 -30.32 -8.26
CA VAL A 476 3.11 -30.64 -6.96
C VAL A 476 3.26 -32.14 -6.76
N ASP A 477 4.32 -32.53 -6.05
CA ASP A 477 4.64 -33.92 -5.74
C ASP A 477 3.78 -34.50 -4.59
N ALA A 478 4.12 -35.71 -4.13
CA ALA A 478 3.44 -36.37 -3.01
C ALA A 478 3.61 -35.67 -1.64
N ASN A 479 4.59 -34.78 -1.52
CA ASN A 479 4.84 -33.95 -0.34
C ASN A 479 4.22 -32.54 -0.50
N GLY A 480 3.59 -32.24 -1.63
CA GLY A 480 3.04 -30.94 -1.97
C GLY A 480 4.06 -29.91 -2.46
N VAL A 481 5.30 -30.34 -2.74
CA VAL A 481 6.38 -29.49 -3.26
C VAL A 481 6.20 -29.29 -4.76
N TRP A 482 6.31 -28.03 -5.21
CA TRP A 482 6.31 -27.67 -6.63
C TRP A 482 7.40 -28.40 -7.42
N ILE A 483 7.00 -28.97 -8.56
CA ILE A 483 7.88 -29.59 -9.55
C ILE A 483 7.76 -28.90 -10.91
N LYS A 484 8.90 -28.79 -11.60
CA LYS A 484 9.02 -28.27 -12.98
C LYS A 484 8.65 -29.31 -14.03
#